data_AF-A0A7C3X7B5-F1
#
_entry.id   AF-A0A7C3X7B5-F1
#
_cell.length_a   1.000
_cell.length_b   1.000
_cell.length_c   1.000
_cell.angle_alpha   90.00
_cell.angle_beta   90.00
_cell.angle_gamma   90.00
#
_symmetry.space_group_name_H-M   'P 1'
#
loop_
_entity.id
_entity.type
_entity.pdbx_description
1 polymer ?
#
loop_
_entity_poly.entity_id
_entity_poly.type
_entity_poly.pdbx_seq_one_letter_code
_entity_poly.pdbx_strand_id
1 'polypeptide(L)'
;MLPVLEAGAATLPLLMLLYVPVLLGGMVDLYPWAGAHAEDPIAAHRAPYLNMPFFVARYVVFFMIWSGMAWYLIRSRRLHGDAPEAEQARSNFGAGSLVVFVLTVTFAMTDWVLTLEKHWSSTIFGVWFIAGQALAALALATLWYARRSDAAAETRKDLGNLMLAFTLFWAYISVSQYLITWSGNLPEEASYYLRRSNGGWNGLGAVLIVGHFLLPFVLLLSGKTKRSPILLSAVAVWLLVMRVLDVYWIVVPSARPGSVMPTVLDVAVFAVLGAVWMLAYASQLRGSLRDRPVPAGSTAHA
;
A
#
# COMPACT_ATOMS: atom_id res chain seq x y z
N MET A 1 -0.98 8.80 16.71
CA MET A 1 -0.81 8.10 15.42
C MET A 1 -0.82 6.58 15.59
N LEU A 2 -0.10 6.04 16.58
CA LEU A 2 0.03 4.58 16.79
C LEU A 2 -1.26 3.76 16.72
N PRO A 3 -2.40 4.14 17.35
CA PRO A 3 -3.63 3.32 17.29
C PRO A 3 -4.16 3.08 15.88
N VAL A 4 -3.97 4.04 14.98
CA VAL A 4 -4.40 3.96 13.58
C VAL A 4 -3.53 2.97 12.82
N LEU A 5 -2.22 3.06 12.99
CA LEU A 5 -1.27 2.17 12.33
C LEU A 5 -1.41 0.73 12.86
N GLU A 6 -1.56 0.57 14.18
CA GLU A 6 -1.84 -0.72 14.83
C GLU A 6 -3.15 -1.33 14.33
N ALA A 7 -4.23 -0.55 14.26
CA ALA A 7 -5.52 -1.02 13.75
C ALA A 7 -5.42 -1.46 12.28
N GLY A 8 -4.68 -0.71 11.45
CA GLY A 8 -4.40 -1.09 10.07
C GLY A 8 -3.63 -2.41 9.98
N ALA A 9 -2.53 -2.54 10.72
CA ALA A 9 -1.72 -3.76 10.75
C ALA A 9 -2.50 -4.98 11.28
N ALA A 10 -3.41 -4.77 12.25
CA ALA A 10 -4.26 -5.83 12.79
C ALA A 10 -5.32 -6.36 11.80
N THR A 11 -5.47 -5.75 10.61
CA THR A 11 -6.34 -6.26 9.54
C THR A 11 -5.64 -7.22 8.58
N LEU A 12 -4.32 -7.44 8.70
CA LEU A 12 -3.57 -8.34 7.81
C LEU A 12 -4.16 -9.76 7.70
N PRO A 13 -4.62 -10.42 8.78
CA PRO A 13 -5.28 -11.73 8.66
C PRO A 13 -6.57 -11.68 7.85
N LEU A 14 -7.33 -10.58 7.90
CA LEU A 14 -8.52 -10.41 7.07
C LEU A 14 -8.12 -10.29 5.60
N LEU A 15 -7.09 -9.50 5.28
CA LEU A 15 -6.59 -9.37 3.90
C LEU A 15 -6.12 -10.72 3.33
N MET A 16 -5.58 -11.60 4.17
CA MET A 16 -5.24 -12.97 3.80
C MET A 16 -6.49 -13.75 3.33
N LEU A 17 -7.61 -13.58 4.03
CA LEU A 17 -8.86 -14.29 3.70
C LEU A 17 -9.55 -13.72 2.44
N LEU A 18 -9.47 -12.40 2.23
CA LEU A 18 -10.12 -11.74 1.09
C LEU A 18 -9.57 -12.18 -0.28
N TYR A 19 -8.36 -12.74 -0.32
CA TYR A 19 -7.75 -13.24 -1.56
C TYR A 19 -8.06 -14.72 -1.84
N VAL A 20 -8.62 -15.46 -0.88
CA VAL A 20 -8.94 -16.90 -1.03
C VAL A 20 -9.76 -17.22 -2.29
N PRO A 21 -10.76 -16.41 -2.71
CA PRO A 21 -11.50 -16.67 -3.95
C PRO A 21 -10.59 -16.72 -5.20
N VAL A 22 -9.53 -15.90 -5.23
CA VAL A 22 -8.55 -15.92 -6.32
C VAL A 22 -7.77 -17.23 -6.28
N LEU A 23 -7.30 -17.65 -5.12
CA LEU A 23 -6.52 -18.89 -4.95
C LEU A 23 -7.29 -20.16 -5.34
N LEU A 24 -8.60 -20.21 -5.04
CA LEU A 24 -9.41 -21.41 -5.26
C LEU A 24 -9.91 -21.57 -6.70
N GLY A 25 -10.06 -20.48 -7.45
CA GLY A 25 -10.67 -20.56 -8.79
C GLY A 25 -10.30 -19.47 -9.79
N GLY A 26 -9.62 -18.39 -9.36
CA GLY A 26 -9.26 -17.29 -10.26
C GLY A 26 -7.82 -17.34 -10.80
N MET A 27 -6.97 -18.24 -10.30
CA MET A 27 -5.53 -18.24 -10.61
C MET A 27 -5.23 -18.44 -12.10
N VAL A 28 -5.91 -19.36 -12.78
CA VAL A 28 -5.66 -19.69 -14.20
C VAL A 28 -6.08 -18.55 -15.13
N ASP A 29 -7.16 -17.85 -14.79
CA ASP A 29 -7.67 -16.71 -15.58
C ASP A 29 -6.85 -15.44 -15.34
N LEU A 30 -6.34 -15.26 -14.12
CA LEU A 30 -5.62 -14.06 -13.70
C LEU A 30 -4.13 -14.11 -14.07
N TYR A 31 -3.48 -15.25 -13.84
CA TYR A 31 -2.04 -15.41 -14.00
C TYR A 31 -1.71 -16.18 -15.26
N PRO A 32 -1.06 -15.55 -16.25
CA PRO A 32 -0.77 -16.24 -17.49
C PRO A 32 0.15 -17.45 -17.32
N TRP A 33 1.01 -17.48 -16.29
CA TRP A 33 1.89 -18.62 -16.00
C TRP A 33 1.16 -19.83 -15.39
N ALA A 34 -0.07 -19.68 -14.90
CA ALA A 34 -0.83 -20.75 -14.26
C ALA A 34 -1.56 -21.68 -15.26
N GLY A 35 -1.67 -21.26 -16.53
CA GLY A 35 -2.23 -22.07 -17.62
C GLY A 35 -1.20 -22.98 -18.30
N ALA A 36 -1.66 -23.84 -19.22
CA ALA A 36 -0.81 -24.75 -19.97
C ALA A 36 0.01 -23.98 -21.04
N HIS A 37 1.29 -23.73 -20.76
CA HIS A 37 2.21 -23.01 -21.68
C HIS A 37 3.53 -23.77 -21.86
N ALA A 38 3.44 -25.02 -22.31
CA ALA A 38 4.57 -25.94 -22.44
C ALA A 38 5.66 -25.51 -23.43
N GLU A 39 5.48 -24.43 -24.21
CA GLU A 39 6.37 -24.04 -25.30
C GLU A 39 7.09 -22.69 -25.12
N ASP A 40 6.84 -21.93 -24.04
CA ASP A 40 7.53 -20.66 -23.79
C ASP A 40 8.81 -20.86 -22.94
N PRO A 41 10.02 -20.59 -23.48
CA PRO A 41 11.28 -20.74 -22.76
C PRO A 41 11.36 -19.88 -21.48
N ILE A 42 10.75 -18.69 -21.48
CA ILE A 42 10.74 -17.80 -20.31
C ILE A 42 9.85 -18.39 -19.21
N ALA A 43 8.69 -18.94 -19.58
CA ALA A 43 7.82 -19.63 -18.64
C ALA A 43 8.51 -20.87 -18.04
N ALA A 44 9.21 -21.65 -18.87
CA ALA A 44 9.97 -22.82 -18.40
C ALA A 44 11.07 -22.44 -17.41
N HIS A 45 11.82 -21.36 -17.67
CA HIS A 45 12.86 -20.87 -16.76
C HIS A 45 12.27 -20.38 -15.42
N ARG A 46 11.06 -19.81 -15.44
CA ARG A 46 10.39 -19.29 -14.23
C ARG A 46 9.60 -20.37 -13.47
N ALA A 47 9.33 -21.53 -14.05
CA ALA A 47 8.50 -22.59 -13.45
C ALA A 47 8.93 -23.06 -12.04
N PRO A 48 10.23 -23.13 -11.69
CA PRO A 48 10.64 -23.46 -10.32
C PRO A 48 10.12 -22.44 -9.27
N TYR A 49 9.96 -21.17 -9.67
CA TYR A 49 9.43 -20.10 -8.82
C TYR A 49 7.92 -19.89 -9.00
N LEU A 50 7.42 -19.92 -10.24
CA LEU A 50 6.03 -19.72 -10.63
C LEU A 50 5.32 -21.05 -10.87
N ASN A 51 5.00 -21.75 -9.78
CA ASN A 51 4.10 -22.89 -9.78
C ASN A 51 3.07 -22.72 -8.67
N MET A 52 1.89 -23.32 -8.85
CA MET A 52 0.75 -23.11 -7.96
C MET A 52 1.04 -23.45 -6.49
N PRO A 53 1.61 -24.62 -6.15
CA PRO A 53 1.89 -24.96 -4.76
C PRO A 53 2.87 -23.99 -4.10
N PHE A 54 3.95 -23.62 -4.78
CA PHE A 54 4.95 -22.73 -4.21
C PHE A 54 4.44 -21.29 -4.10
N PHE A 55 3.64 -20.81 -5.06
CA PHE A 55 2.97 -19.51 -4.97
C PHE A 55 2.04 -19.43 -3.75
N VAL A 56 1.18 -20.44 -3.55
CA VAL A 56 0.27 -20.48 -2.40
C VAL A 56 1.06 -20.56 -1.09
N ALA A 57 2.12 -21.35 -1.04
CA ALA A 57 2.98 -21.43 0.14
C ALA A 57 3.61 -20.08 0.47
N ARG A 58 4.17 -19.37 -0.52
CA ARG A 58 4.73 -18.02 -0.33
C ARG A 58 3.67 -17.03 0.12
N TYR A 59 2.50 -17.04 -0.50
CA TYR A 59 1.36 -16.22 -0.11
C TYR A 59 1.03 -16.36 1.38
N VAL A 60 0.87 -17.60 1.87
CA VAL A 60 0.59 -17.89 3.28
C VAL A 60 1.75 -17.43 4.16
N VAL A 61 3.00 -17.72 3.77
CA VAL A 61 4.20 -17.32 4.51
C VAL A 61 4.32 -15.81 4.66
N PHE A 62 4.07 -15.03 3.61
CA PHE A 62 4.13 -13.56 3.67
C PHE A 62 3.11 -13.00 4.68
N PHE A 63 1.86 -13.47 4.62
CA PHE A 63 0.84 -13.03 5.58
C PHE A 63 1.11 -13.50 7.01
N MET A 64 1.66 -14.71 7.20
CA MET A 64 2.09 -15.17 8.54
C MET A 64 3.19 -14.29 9.10
N ILE A 65 4.20 -13.94 8.29
CA ILE A 65 5.30 -13.06 8.69
C ILE A 65 4.76 -11.68 9.07
N TRP A 66 3.98 -11.03 8.21
CA TRP A 66 3.45 -9.69 8.48
C TRP A 66 2.49 -9.67 9.67
N SER A 67 1.60 -10.66 9.76
CA SER A 67 0.66 -10.76 10.88
C SER A 67 1.38 -11.06 12.19
N GLY A 68 2.43 -11.89 12.17
CA GLY A 68 3.27 -12.18 13.34
C GLY A 68 4.03 -10.96 13.83
N MET A 69 4.65 -10.20 12.93
CA MET A 69 5.34 -8.94 13.27
C MET A 69 4.36 -7.90 13.83
N ALA A 70 3.19 -7.73 13.19
CA ALA A 70 2.14 -6.83 13.66
C ALA A 70 1.61 -7.25 15.03
N TRP A 71 1.32 -8.53 15.21
CA TRP A 71 0.83 -9.10 16.48
C TRP A 71 1.84 -8.86 17.61
N TYR A 72 3.13 -9.14 17.39
CA TYR A 72 4.16 -8.93 18.40
C TYR A 72 4.25 -7.46 18.82
N LEU A 73 4.33 -6.53 17.86
CA LEU A 73 4.45 -5.09 18.14
C LEU A 73 3.24 -4.56 18.91
N ILE A 74 2.03 -4.95 18.49
CA ILE A 74 0.78 -4.55 19.14
C ILE A 74 0.68 -5.16 20.55
N ARG A 75 0.97 -6.45 20.69
CA ARG A 75 0.88 -7.19 21.95
C ARG A 75 1.90 -6.67 22.97
N SER A 76 3.14 -6.45 22.54
CA SER A 76 4.21 -5.91 23.38
C SER A 76 3.82 -4.54 23.95
N ARG A 77 3.27 -3.66 23.12
CA ARG A 77 2.81 -2.34 23.59
C ARG A 77 1.64 -2.43 24.56
N ARG A 78 0.67 -3.32 24.33
CA ARG A 78 -0.46 -3.54 25.25
C ARG A 78 -0.02 -4.09 26.61
N LEU A 79 1.00 -4.94 26.66
CA LEU A 79 1.48 -5.57 27.89
C LEU A 79 2.40 -4.67 28.71
N HIS A 80 3.32 -3.96 28.05
CA HIS A 80 4.40 -3.23 28.71
C HIS A 80 4.25 -1.72 28.65
N GLY A 81 3.17 -1.22 28.03
CA GLY A 81 2.94 0.21 27.84
C GLY A 81 4.10 0.89 27.12
N ASP A 82 4.36 2.13 27.49
CA ASP A 82 5.42 2.98 26.93
C ASP A 82 6.65 3.04 27.88
N ALA A 83 6.94 1.95 28.60
CA ALA A 83 8.17 1.85 29.41
C ALA A 83 9.42 1.92 28.51
N PRO A 84 10.48 2.68 28.88
CA PRO A 84 11.61 2.95 27.98
C PRO A 84 12.30 1.70 27.43
N GLU A 85 12.53 0.68 28.26
CA GLU A 85 13.16 -0.58 27.84
C GLU A 85 12.29 -1.35 26.85
N ALA A 86 10.98 -1.40 27.09
CA ALA A 86 10.03 -2.06 26.20
C ALA A 86 9.87 -1.28 24.88
N GLU A 87 9.92 0.05 24.92
CA GLU A 87 9.95 0.88 23.72
C GLU A 87 11.21 0.64 22.89
N GLN A 88 12.38 0.60 23.51
CA GLN A 88 13.63 0.30 22.82
C GLN A 88 13.61 -1.11 22.19
N ALA A 89 13.12 -2.11 22.92
CA ALA A 89 12.98 -3.47 22.40
C ALA A 89 12.03 -3.53 21.19
N ARG A 90 10.91 -2.81 21.23
CA ARG A 90 10.00 -2.68 20.09
C ARG A 90 10.64 -1.95 18.92
N SER A 91 11.43 -0.90 19.18
CA SER A 91 12.15 -0.15 18.15
C SER A 91 13.17 -1.04 17.43
N ASN A 92 13.99 -1.79 18.19
CA ASN A 92 14.96 -2.73 17.63
C ASN A 92 14.28 -3.83 16.81
N PHE A 93 13.19 -4.42 17.32
CA PHE A 93 12.41 -5.39 16.58
C PHE A 93 11.78 -4.78 15.32
N GLY A 94 11.26 -3.55 15.41
CA GLY A 94 10.69 -2.80 14.30
C GLY A 94 11.71 -2.53 13.19
N ALA A 95 12.96 -2.18 13.54
CA ALA A 95 14.04 -1.99 12.59
C ALA A 95 14.37 -3.29 11.82
N GLY A 96 14.49 -4.42 12.51
CA GLY A 96 14.67 -5.72 11.86
C GLY A 96 13.45 -6.13 11.02
N SER A 97 12.25 -5.89 11.54
CA SER A 97 10.99 -6.16 10.85
C SER A 97 10.85 -5.36 9.56
N LEU A 98 11.39 -4.13 9.50
CA LEU A 98 11.36 -3.31 8.28
C LEU A 98 12.17 -3.96 7.15
N VAL A 99 13.34 -4.54 7.45
CA VAL A 99 14.15 -5.26 6.45
C VAL A 99 13.39 -6.47 5.91
N VAL A 100 12.82 -7.28 6.81
CA VAL A 100 12.00 -8.44 6.44
C VAL A 100 10.79 -8.02 5.63
N PHE A 101 10.12 -6.93 6.03
CA PHE A 101 8.96 -6.38 5.34
C PHE A 101 9.32 -5.93 3.91
N VAL A 102 10.40 -5.19 3.71
CA VAL A 102 10.83 -4.74 2.37
C VAL A 102 11.12 -5.93 1.45
N LEU A 103 11.83 -6.94 1.94
CA LEU A 103 12.14 -8.15 1.17
C LEU A 103 10.86 -8.92 0.81
N THR A 104 10.02 -9.21 1.81
CA THR A 104 8.80 -10.01 1.60
C THR A 104 7.76 -9.26 0.76
N VAL A 105 7.61 -7.95 0.90
CA VAL A 105 6.74 -7.15 0.01
C VAL A 105 7.28 -7.13 -1.41
N THR A 106 8.59 -7.09 -1.60
CA THR A 106 9.18 -7.18 -2.95
C THR A 106 8.77 -8.49 -3.62
N PHE A 107 8.98 -9.64 -2.95
CA PHE A 107 8.53 -10.92 -3.49
C PHE A 107 7.02 -11.02 -3.65
N ALA A 108 6.24 -10.49 -2.71
CA ALA A 108 4.77 -10.49 -2.79
C ALA A 108 4.26 -9.67 -3.97
N MET A 109 4.81 -8.48 -4.23
CA MET A 109 4.40 -7.66 -5.37
C MET A 109 4.89 -8.24 -6.69
N THR A 110 6.05 -8.91 -6.70
CA THR A 110 6.48 -9.73 -7.83
C THR A 110 5.44 -10.81 -8.13
N ASP A 111 5.08 -11.61 -7.13
CA ASP A 111 4.10 -12.68 -7.26
C ASP A 111 2.74 -12.13 -7.71
N TRP A 112 2.18 -11.15 -7.00
CA TRP A 112 0.77 -10.81 -7.13
C TRP A 112 0.46 -9.87 -8.29
N VAL A 113 1.41 -9.02 -8.69
CA VAL A 113 1.16 -7.98 -9.69
C VAL A 113 2.13 -8.05 -10.86
N LEU A 114 3.43 -8.17 -10.61
CA LEU A 114 4.41 -8.19 -11.71
C LEU A 114 4.18 -9.38 -12.64
N THR A 115 3.86 -10.56 -12.09
CA THR A 115 3.63 -11.78 -12.88
C THR A 115 2.32 -11.81 -13.67
N LEU A 116 1.47 -10.78 -13.55
CA LEU A 116 0.35 -10.55 -14.49
C LEU A 116 0.86 -10.29 -15.91
N GLU A 117 2.11 -9.83 -16.04
CA GLU A 117 2.77 -9.53 -17.30
C GLU A 117 3.77 -10.63 -17.65
N LYS A 118 3.55 -11.35 -18.76
CA LYS A 118 4.34 -12.55 -19.13
C LYS A 118 5.85 -12.32 -19.18
N HIS A 119 6.29 -11.28 -19.89
CA HIS A 119 7.71 -11.04 -20.20
C HIS A 119 8.29 -9.81 -19.52
N TRP A 120 7.54 -9.17 -18.62
CA TRP A 120 8.00 -7.95 -17.95
C TRP A 120 8.70 -8.28 -16.64
N SER A 121 9.72 -7.49 -16.29
CA SER A 121 10.38 -7.52 -14.98
C SER A 121 10.90 -6.15 -14.60
N SER A 122 10.90 -5.85 -13.31
CA SER A 122 11.44 -4.61 -12.76
C SER A 122 11.91 -4.84 -11.33
N THR A 123 13.16 -4.48 -11.05
CA THR A 123 13.77 -4.62 -9.71
C THR A 123 13.25 -3.57 -8.72
N ILE A 124 12.79 -2.41 -9.21
CA ILE A 124 12.30 -1.29 -8.38
C ILE A 124 10.82 -1.42 -8.03
N PHE A 125 10.11 -2.38 -8.63
CA PHE A 125 8.67 -2.54 -8.53
C PHE A 125 8.16 -2.73 -7.10
N GLY A 126 8.86 -3.54 -6.29
CA GLY A 126 8.51 -3.72 -4.87
C GLY A 126 8.57 -2.40 -4.08
N VAL A 127 9.63 -1.61 -4.30
CA VAL A 127 9.81 -0.30 -3.66
C VAL A 127 8.74 0.69 -4.08
N TRP A 128 8.31 0.65 -5.33
CA TRP A 128 7.21 1.48 -5.83
C TRP A 128 5.91 1.26 -5.05
N PHE A 129 5.58 -0.01 -4.78
CA PHE A 129 4.42 -0.35 -3.94
C PHE A 129 4.61 0.06 -2.48
N ILE A 130 5.79 -0.15 -1.90
CA ILE A 130 6.11 0.25 -0.52
C ILE A 130 5.95 1.77 -0.35
N ALA A 131 6.43 2.57 -1.31
CA ALA A 131 6.27 4.03 -1.28
C ALA A 131 4.79 4.43 -1.23
N GLY A 132 3.95 3.81 -2.07
CA GLY A 132 2.50 4.05 -2.08
C GLY A 132 1.79 3.56 -0.81
N GLN A 133 2.20 2.43 -0.25
CA GLN A 133 1.67 1.91 1.02
C GLN A 133 2.00 2.83 2.20
N ALA A 134 3.25 3.31 2.28
CA ALA A 134 3.67 4.25 3.30
C ALA A 134 2.92 5.58 3.19
N LEU A 135 2.73 6.10 1.97
CA LEU A 135 1.95 7.32 1.73
C LEU A 135 0.48 7.15 2.15
N ALA A 136 -0.15 6.01 1.83
CA ALA A 136 -1.51 5.71 2.25
C ALA A 136 -1.65 5.58 3.77
N ALA A 137 -0.69 4.92 4.43
CA ALA A 137 -0.66 4.79 5.89
C ALA A 137 -0.51 6.17 6.57
N LEU A 138 0.38 7.03 6.05
CA LEU A 138 0.54 8.40 6.54
C LEU A 138 -0.71 9.25 6.31
N ALA A 139 -1.38 9.11 5.16
CA ALA A 139 -2.63 9.81 4.87
C ALA A 139 -3.74 9.39 5.84
N LEU A 140 -3.92 8.09 6.11
CA LEU A 140 -4.87 7.59 7.10
C LEU A 140 -4.54 8.07 8.52
N ALA A 141 -3.28 8.01 8.93
CA ALA A 141 -2.83 8.51 10.23
C ALA A 141 -3.08 10.02 10.36
N THR A 142 -2.89 10.77 9.27
CA THR A 142 -3.13 12.21 9.20
C THR A 142 -4.62 12.54 9.32
N LEU A 143 -5.49 11.81 8.62
CA LEU A 143 -6.94 12.02 8.70
C LEU A 143 -7.47 11.86 10.13
N TRP A 144 -6.98 10.83 10.82
CA TRP A 144 -7.35 10.60 12.21
C TRP A 144 -6.76 11.66 13.14
N TYR A 145 -5.49 12.01 12.99
CA TYR A 145 -4.82 12.94 13.89
C TYR A 145 -5.28 14.40 13.70
N ALA A 146 -5.38 14.86 12.45
CA ALA A 146 -5.63 16.27 12.13
C ALA A 146 -6.99 16.77 12.65
N ARG A 147 -7.96 15.89 12.86
CA ARG A 147 -9.31 16.24 13.32
C ARG A 147 -9.50 16.18 14.84
N ARG A 148 -8.46 15.85 15.61
CA ARG A 148 -8.56 15.84 17.07
C ARG A 148 -8.50 17.25 17.64
N SER A 149 -9.23 17.49 18.72
CA SER A 149 -9.22 18.78 19.44
C SER A 149 -7.87 19.10 20.08
N ASP A 150 -7.13 18.07 20.50
CA ASP A 150 -5.81 18.17 21.13
C ASP A 150 -4.65 18.10 20.12
N ALA A 151 -4.92 18.08 18.81
CA ALA A 151 -3.88 17.96 17.80
C ALA A 151 -3.00 19.22 17.76
N ALA A 152 -1.72 19.05 18.10
CA ALA A 152 -0.73 20.11 17.96
C ALA A 152 -0.48 20.48 16.49
N ALA A 153 -0.33 21.78 16.22
CA ALA A 153 -0.09 22.30 14.87
C ALA A 153 1.27 21.87 14.29
N GLU A 154 2.31 21.75 15.13
CA GLU A 154 3.62 21.27 14.68
C GLU A 154 3.59 19.78 14.28
N THR A 155 2.90 18.92 15.03
CA THR A 155 2.73 17.51 14.63
C THR A 155 1.95 17.35 13.32
N ARG A 156 0.94 18.22 13.06
CA ARG A 156 0.27 18.26 11.74
C ARG A 156 1.25 18.65 10.64
N LYS A 157 2.13 19.61 10.91
CA LYS A 157 3.16 20.03 9.97
C LYS A 157 4.18 18.93 9.68
N ASP A 158 4.58 18.17 10.69
CA ASP A 158 5.47 17.00 10.53
C ASP A 158 4.83 15.91 9.68
N LEU A 159 3.55 15.60 9.92
CA LEU A 159 2.77 14.69 9.06
C LEU A 159 2.70 15.18 7.62
N GLY A 160 2.43 16.46 7.42
CA GLY A 160 2.43 17.07 6.09
C GLY A 160 3.81 17.03 5.41
N ASN A 161 4.91 17.15 6.18
CA ASN A 161 6.27 17.01 5.66
C ASN A 161 6.56 15.56 5.27
N LEU A 162 6.15 14.58 6.07
CA LEU A 162 6.28 13.16 5.76
C LEU A 162 5.48 12.78 4.51
N MET A 163 4.22 13.22 4.40
CA MET A 163 3.42 12.99 3.18
C MET A 163 4.08 13.63 1.94
N LEU A 164 4.64 14.84 2.08
CA LEU A 164 5.38 15.49 0.99
C LEU A 164 6.62 14.68 0.59
N ALA A 165 7.40 14.21 1.57
CA ALA A 165 8.59 13.40 1.33
C ALA A 165 8.24 12.09 0.61
N PHE A 166 7.20 11.38 1.05
CA PHE A 166 6.75 10.15 0.40
C PHE A 166 6.09 10.39 -0.96
N THR A 167 5.45 11.55 -1.17
CA THR A 167 4.96 11.97 -2.50
C THR A 167 6.12 12.15 -3.47
N LEU A 168 7.18 12.85 -3.04
CA LEU A 168 8.40 13.03 -3.82
C LEU A 168 9.11 11.69 -4.08
N PHE A 169 9.18 10.82 -3.06
CA PHE A 169 9.76 9.50 -3.20
C PHE A 169 8.98 8.61 -4.18
N TRP A 170 7.65 8.58 -4.09
CA TRP A 170 6.80 7.87 -5.05
C TRP A 170 6.99 8.41 -6.47
N ALA A 171 7.02 9.75 -6.64
CA ALA A 171 7.21 10.38 -7.95
C ALA A 171 8.59 10.04 -8.54
N TYR A 172 9.64 10.10 -7.72
CA TYR A 172 10.99 9.69 -8.12
C TYR A 172 11.01 8.25 -8.63
N ILE A 173 10.50 7.29 -7.85
CA ILE A 173 10.49 5.88 -8.23
C ILE A 173 9.68 5.65 -9.51
N SER A 174 8.50 6.27 -9.61
CA SER A 174 7.60 6.15 -10.76
C SER A 174 8.24 6.69 -12.05
N VAL A 175 8.84 7.88 -11.97
CA VAL A 175 9.51 8.52 -13.11
C VAL A 175 10.80 7.78 -13.47
N SER A 176 11.62 7.38 -12.49
CA SER A 176 12.86 6.64 -12.74
C SER A 176 12.60 5.32 -13.45
N GLN A 177 11.59 4.54 -13.02
CA GLN A 177 11.24 3.30 -13.70
C GLN A 177 10.79 3.56 -15.15
N TYR A 178 9.96 4.58 -15.36
CA TYR A 178 9.53 4.96 -16.71
C TYR A 178 10.72 5.36 -17.60
N LEU A 179 11.60 6.23 -17.10
CA LEU A 179 12.75 6.72 -17.85
C LEU A 179 13.74 5.61 -18.20
N ILE A 180 14.01 4.68 -17.26
CA ILE A 180 14.91 3.54 -17.52
C ILE A 180 14.33 2.65 -18.63
N THR A 181 13.06 2.26 -18.52
CA THR A 181 12.41 1.42 -19.54
C THR A 181 12.31 2.14 -20.89
N TRP A 182 11.96 3.43 -20.88
CA TRP A 182 11.87 4.22 -22.10
C TRP A 182 13.24 4.41 -22.78
N SER A 183 14.28 4.67 -21.99
CA SER A 183 15.65 4.85 -22.51
C SER A 183 16.26 3.53 -22.99
N GLY A 184 15.96 2.40 -22.33
CA GLY A 184 16.42 1.08 -22.74
C GLY A 184 15.70 0.57 -23.99
N ASN A 185 14.42 0.93 -24.15
CA ASN A 185 13.57 0.60 -25.30
C ASN A 185 13.63 -0.88 -25.74
N LEU A 186 13.81 -1.79 -24.78
CA LEU A 186 13.77 -3.23 -25.03
C LEU A 186 12.32 -3.65 -25.25
N PRO A 187 11.98 -4.44 -26.31
CA PRO A 187 10.60 -4.78 -26.63
C PRO A 187 9.81 -5.40 -25.48
N GLU A 188 10.47 -6.27 -24.71
CA GLU A 188 9.92 -6.98 -23.55
C GLU A 188 9.51 -6.00 -22.44
N GLU A 189 10.38 -5.04 -22.12
CA GLU A 189 10.15 -4.05 -21.08
C GLU A 189 9.18 -2.95 -21.52
N ALA A 190 9.32 -2.46 -22.75
CA ALA A 190 8.48 -1.41 -23.33
C ALA A 190 7.00 -1.84 -23.44
N SER A 191 6.75 -3.14 -23.60
CA SER A 191 5.39 -3.69 -23.72
C SER A 191 4.47 -3.31 -22.54
N TYR A 192 5.02 -3.17 -21.33
CA TYR A 192 4.28 -2.74 -20.14
C TYR A 192 3.70 -1.33 -20.27
N TYR A 193 4.51 -0.37 -20.74
CA TYR A 193 4.09 1.02 -20.93
C TYR A 193 3.29 1.22 -22.21
N LEU A 194 3.52 0.41 -23.26
CA LEU A 194 2.70 0.43 -24.47
C LEU A 194 1.25 0.04 -24.17
N ARG A 195 1.02 -0.99 -23.35
CA ARG A 195 -0.32 -1.36 -22.88
C ARG A 195 -1.00 -0.24 -22.09
N ARG A 196 -0.20 0.60 -21.42
CA ARG A 196 -0.65 1.73 -20.58
C ARG A 196 -0.64 3.08 -21.31
N SER A 197 -0.40 3.07 -22.61
CA SER A 197 -0.41 4.28 -23.46
C SER A 197 -1.63 4.38 -24.38
N ASN A 198 -2.39 3.29 -24.54
CA ASN A 198 -3.56 3.22 -25.42
C ASN A 198 -4.87 3.17 -24.61
N GLY A 199 -6.05 3.20 -25.25
CA GLY A 199 -7.33 2.93 -24.58
C GLY A 199 -7.73 3.92 -23.48
N GLY A 200 -7.15 5.13 -23.46
CA GLY A 200 -7.36 6.16 -22.44
C GLY A 200 -6.43 6.05 -21.22
N TRP A 201 -5.56 5.03 -21.16
CA TRP A 201 -4.61 4.83 -20.06
C TRP A 201 -3.53 5.92 -19.99
N ASN A 202 -3.19 6.55 -21.12
CA ASN A 202 -2.31 7.72 -21.17
C ASN A 202 -2.94 8.92 -20.44
N GLY A 203 -4.25 9.12 -20.58
CA GLY A 203 -5.00 10.15 -19.88
C GLY A 203 -4.99 9.94 -18.38
N LEU A 204 -5.20 8.69 -17.93
CA LEU A 204 -5.06 8.35 -16.51
C LEU A 204 -3.63 8.53 -16.01
N GLY A 205 -2.61 8.19 -16.81
CA GLY A 205 -1.20 8.47 -16.50
C GLY A 205 -0.94 9.97 -16.30
N ALA A 206 -1.49 10.84 -17.16
CA ALA A 206 -1.40 12.28 -16.99
C ALA A 206 -2.12 12.77 -15.72
N VAL A 207 -3.29 12.19 -15.40
CA VAL A 207 -4.01 12.44 -14.14
C VAL A 207 -3.15 12.04 -12.94
N LEU A 208 -2.39 10.95 -13.00
CA LEU A 208 -1.49 10.55 -11.91
C LEU A 208 -0.30 11.51 -11.77
N ILE A 209 0.30 11.95 -12.86
CA ILE A 209 1.39 12.94 -12.81
C ILE A 209 0.92 14.24 -12.14
N VAL A 210 -0.25 14.74 -12.55
CA VAL A 210 -0.77 16.00 -12.00
C VAL A 210 -1.36 15.78 -10.61
N GLY A 211 -2.24 14.80 -10.45
CA GLY A 211 -3.05 14.57 -9.27
C GLY A 211 -2.32 13.85 -8.14
N HIS A 212 -1.46 12.87 -8.43
CA HIS A 212 -0.73 12.13 -7.39
C HIS A 212 0.57 12.85 -7.00
N PHE A 213 1.23 13.54 -7.95
CA PHE A 213 2.47 14.25 -7.69
C PHE A 213 2.32 15.78 -7.61
N LEU A 214 2.08 16.47 -8.75
CA LEU A 214 2.22 17.94 -8.80
C LEU A 214 1.29 18.68 -7.84
N LEU A 215 0.01 18.29 -7.80
CA LEU A 215 -0.99 18.94 -6.96
C LEU A 215 -0.69 18.74 -5.46
N PRO A 216 -0.49 17.51 -4.94
CA PRO A 216 -0.09 17.30 -3.55
C PRO A 216 1.24 17.96 -3.21
N PHE A 217 2.21 17.97 -4.13
CA PHE A 217 3.49 18.66 -3.96
C PHE A 217 3.28 20.15 -3.69
N VAL A 218 2.55 20.87 -4.55
CA VAL A 218 2.29 22.31 -4.41
C VAL A 218 1.49 22.59 -3.14
N LEU A 219 0.44 21.80 -2.87
CA LEU A 219 -0.41 22.00 -1.69
C LEU A 219 0.37 21.78 -0.39
N LEU A 220 1.21 20.74 -0.32
CA LEU A 220 2.00 20.43 0.86
C LEU A 220 3.25 21.31 0.98
N LEU A 221 3.73 21.96 -0.07
CA LEU A 221 4.85 22.90 0.07
C LEU A 221 4.48 24.07 1.01
N SER A 222 3.21 24.48 1.02
CA SER A 222 2.69 25.54 1.87
C SER A 222 2.60 25.12 3.35
N GLY A 223 3.33 25.84 4.21
CA GLY A 223 3.21 25.70 5.67
C GLY A 223 1.81 25.99 6.21
N LYS A 224 1.02 26.81 5.52
CA LYS A 224 -0.38 27.11 5.90
C LYS A 224 -1.28 25.88 5.74
N THR A 225 -1.15 25.17 4.61
CA THR A 225 -1.86 23.91 4.37
C THR A 225 -1.52 22.89 5.44
N LYS A 226 -0.22 22.73 5.71
CA LYS A 226 0.32 21.78 6.70
C LYS A 226 -0.17 22.03 8.13
N ARG A 227 -0.49 23.27 8.50
CA ARG A 227 -1.00 23.62 9.84
C ARG A 227 -2.52 23.57 9.95
N SER A 228 -3.24 23.71 8.83
CA SER A 228 -4.71 23.70 8.80
C SER A 228 -5.26 22.27 8.87
N PRO A 229 -6.09 21.93 9.88
CA PRO A 229 -6.63 20.57 10.01
C PRO A 229 -7.55 20.18 8.84
N ILE A 230 -8.33 21.14 8.31
CA ILE A 230 -9.26 20.90 7.20
C ILE A 230 -8.49 20.69 5.90
N LEU A 231 -7.56 21.59 5.57
CA LEU A 231 -6.80 21.50 4.31
C LEU A 231 -5.89 20.27 4.30
N LEU A 232 -5.20 19.99 5.40
CA LEU A 232 -4.34 18.81 5.50
C LEU A 232 -5.15 17.52 5.36
N SER A 233 -6.35 17.46 5.97
CA SER A 233 -7.26 16.31 5.80
C SER A 233 -7.74 16.19 4.36
N ALA A 234 -8.06 17.30 3.68
CA ALA A 234 -8.47 17.26 2.28
C ALA A 234 -7.37 16.69 1.37
N VAL A 235 -6.11 17.10 1.58
CA VAL A 235 -4.96 16.54 0.87
C VAL A 235 -4.78 15.05 1.18
N ALA A 236 -4.94 14.63 2.43
CA ALA A 236 -4.83 13.23 2.81
C ALA A 236 -5.93 12.36 2.16
N VAL A 237 -7.20 12.81 2.11
CA VAL A 237 -8.26 12.13 1.35
C VAL A 237 -7.89 12.05 -0.13
N TRP A 238 -7.43 13.16 -0.70
CA TRP A 238 -7.03 13.21 -2.11
C TRP A 238 -5.93 12.21 -2.44
N LEU A 239 -4.89 12.11 -1.61
CA LEU A 239 -3.82 11.12 -1.77
C LEU A 239 -4.33 9.68 -1.69
N LEU A 240 -5.31 9.38 -0.84
CA LEU A 240 -5.92 8.05 -0.81
C LEU A 240 -6.70 7.75 -2.10
N VAL A 241 -7.44 8.71 -2.65
CA VAL A 241 -8.13 8.56 -3.93
C VAL A 241 -7.12 8.36 -5.06
N MET A 242 -6.06 9.17 -5.12
CA MET A 242 -4.99 9.03 -6.11
C MET A 242 -4.27 7.69 -5.98
N ARG A 243 -4.11 7.16 -4.76
CA ARG A 243 -3.54 5.82 -4.56
C ARG A 243 -4.41 4.72 -5.14
N VAL A 244 -5.74 4.83 -5.07
CA VAL A 244 -6.65 3.88 -5.73
C VAL A 244 -6.47 3.94 -7.24
N LEU A 245 -6.43 5.14 -7.82
CA LEU A 245 -6.22 5.32 -9.25
C LEU A 245 -4.84 4.83 -9.71
N ASP A 246 -3.81 5.01 -8.89
CA ASP A 246 -2.45 4.52 -9.13
C ASP A 246 -2.43 2.98 -9.20
N VAL A 247 -3.00 2.31 -8.19
CA VAL A 247 -3.11 0.85 -8.20
C VAL A 247 -3.96 0.36 -9.38
N TYR A 248 -5.03 1.07 -9.74
CA TYR A 248 -5.85 0.76 -10.90
C TYR A 248 -5.04 0.83 -12.21
N TRP A 249 -4.22 1.88 -12.40
CA TRP A 249 -3.32 2.03 -13.54
C TRP A 249 -2.20 0.97 -13.55
N ILE A 250 -1.73 0.53 -12.39
CA ILE A 250 -0.71 -0.53 -12.27
C ILE A 250 -1.29 -1.90 -12.63
N VAL A 251 -2.51 -2.24 -12.19
CA VAL A 251 -3.01 -3.62 -12.24
C VAL A 251 -3.93 -3.90 -13.44
N VAL A 252 -4.91 -3.03 -13.69
CA VAL A 252 -6.02 -3.32 -14.61
C VAL A 252 -5.61 -3.43 -16.09
N PRO A 253 -4.67 -2.62 -16.61
CA PRO A 253 -4.23 -2.71 -18.00
C PRO A 253 -3.65 -4.08 -18.37
N SER A 254 -3.12 -4.83 -17.40
CA SER A 254 -2.59 -6.19 -17.62
C SER A 254 -3.67 -7.19 -17.99
N ALA A 255 -4.90 -7.02 -17.49
CA ALA A 255 -6.05 -7.85 -17.81
C ALA A 255 -6.92 -7.27 -18.94
N ARG A 256 -7.08 -5.93 -18.98
CA ARG A 256 -7.98 -5.23 -19.91
C ARG A 256 -7.30 -3.98 -20.49
N PRO A 257 -6.37 -4.12 -21.45
CA PRO A 257 -5.64 -2.98 -22.01
C PRO A 257 -6.50 -2.07 -22.89
N GLY A 258 -7.64 -2.55 -23.42
CA GLY A 258 -8.43 -1.82 -24.42
C GLY A 258 -9.28 -0.65 -23.91
N SER A 259 -9.58 -0.59 -22.60
CA SER A 259 -10.42 0.47 -22.04
C SER A 259 -10.01 0.80 -20.62
N VAL A 260 -9.85 2.10 -20.35
CA VAL A 260 -9.61 2.65 -19.00
C VAL A 260 -10.87 2.64 -18.12
N MET A 261 -12.06 2.54 -18.70
CA MET A 261 -13.31 2.70 -17.95
C MET A 261 -13.57 1.51 -17.02
N PRO A 262 -13.81 1.74 -15.72
CA PRO A 262 -14.14 0.68 -14.79
C PRO A 262 -15.52 0.10 -15.13
N THR A 263 -15.65 -1.21 -15.00
CA THR A 263 -16.94 -1.89 -15.08
C THR A 263 -17.73 -1.68 -13.78
N VAL A 264 -19.04 -1.93 -13.84
CA VAL A 264 -19.89 -1.92 -12.63
C VAL A 264 -19.36 -2.91 -11.58
N LEU A 265 -18.85 -4.05 -12.03
CA LEU A 265 -18.29 -5.07 -11.15
C LEU A 265 -17.02 -4.59 -10.45
N ASP A 266 -16.12 -3.88 -11.15
CA ASP A 266 -14.89 -3.34 -10.56
C ASP A 266 -15.23 -2.39 -9.39
N VAL A 267 -16.19 -1.49 -9.61
CA VAL A 267 -16.66 -0.53 -8.60
C VAL A 267 -17.34 -1.26 -7.44
N ALA A 268 -18.20 -2.24 -7.73
CA ALA A 268 -18.92 -3.00 -6.71
C ALA A 268 -17.95 -3.82 -5.83
N VAL A 269 -17.00 -4.55 -6.43
CA VAL A 269 -16.00 -5.33 -5.69
C VAL A 269 -15.12 -4.42 -4.85
N PHE A 270 -14.65 -3.30 -5.42
CA PHE A 270 -13.86 -2.32 -4.67
C PHE A 270 -14.64 -1.76 -3.47
N ALA A 271 -15.92 -1.40 -3.66
CA ALA A 271 -16.77 -0.88 -2.60
C ALA A 271 -17.04 -1.92 -1.51
N VAL A 272 -17.33 -3.18 -1.88
CA VAL A 272 -17.61 -4.27 -0.93
C VAL A 272 -16.37 -4.62 -0.12
N LEU A 273 -15.23 -4.87 -0.78
CA LEU A 273 -13.98 -5.19 -0.09
C LEU A 273 -13.49 -4.02 0.76
N GLY A 274 -13.62 -2.79 0.25
CA GLY A 274 -13.33 -1.57 0.98
C GLY A 274 -14.21 -1.43 2.22
N ALA A 275 -15.52 -1.69 2.12
CA ALA A 275 -16.43 -1.65 3.26
C ALA A 275 -16.08 -2.70 4.31
N VAL A 276 -15.82 -3.96 3.90
CA VAL A 276 -15.40 -5.04 4.79
C VAL A 276 -14.11 -4.67 5.53
N TRP A 277 -13.11 -4.14 4.82
CA TRP A 277 -11.87 -3.68 5.41
C TRP A 277 -12.09 -2.50 6.38
N MET A 278 -12.90 -1.51 5.99
CA MET A 278 -13.21 -0.33 6.83
C MET A 278 -13.93 -0.72 8.11
N LEU A 279 -14.85 -1.68 8.06
CA LEU A 279 -15.54 -2.20 9.25
C LEU A 279 -14.55 -2.90 10.20
N ALA A 280 -13.68 -3.76 9.66
CA ALA A 280 -12.65 -4.43 10.44
C ALA A 280 -11.66 -3.42 11.04
N TYR A 281 -11.16 -2.49 10.24
CA TYR A 281 -10.29 -1.41 10.69
C TYR A 281 -10.94 -0.57 11.80
N ALA A 282 -12.20 -0.17 11.64
CA ALA A 282 -12.93 0.61 12.64
C ALA A 282 -13.13 -0.18 13.95
N SER A 283 -13.39 -1.48 13.88
CA SER A 283 -13.50 -2.33 15.08
C SER A 283 -12.17 -2.44 15.82
N GLN A 284 -11.07 -2.66 15.11
CA GLN A 284 -9.72 -2.72 15.69
C GLN A 284 -9.30 -1.37 16.29
N LEU A 285 -9.63 -0.26 15.61
CA LEU A 285 -9.34 1.09 16.11
C LEU A 285 -10.11 1.38 17.40
N ARG A 286 -11.40 1.04 17.47
CA ARG A 286 -12.19 1.19 18.71
C ARG A 286 -11.61 0.36 19.85
N GLY A 287 -11.16 -0.86 19.57
CA GLY A 287 -10.47 -1.70 20.56
C GLY A 287 -9.19 -1.05 21.09
N SER A 288 -8.30 -0.63 20.18
CA SER A 288 -7.03 0.04 20.55
C SER A 288 -7.23 1.34 21.34
N LEU A 289 -8.33 2.08 21.09
CA LEU A 289 -8.66 3.29 21.86
C LEU A 289 -9.23 3.02 23.25
N ARG A 290 -9.95 1.90 23.45
CA ARG A 290 -10.52 1.50 24.75
C ARG A 290 -9.45 1.00 25.73
N ASP A 291 -8.45 0.28 25.23
CA ASP A 291 -7.39 -0.32 26.04
C ASP A 291 -6.35 0.70 26.54
N ARG A 292 -6.59 2.01 26.36
CA ARG A 292 -5.68 3.05 26.84
C ARG A 292 -5.89 3.30 28.34
N PRO A 293 -4.83 3.28 29.16
CA PRO A 293 -4.93 3.80 30.51
C PRO A 293 -5.33 5.28 30.45
N VAL A 294 -6.32 5.66 31.25
CA VAL A 294 -6.70 7.07 31.46
C VAL A 294 -5.45 7.80 31.96
N PRO A 295 -5.08 8.97 31.39
CA PRO A 295 -3.96 9.74 31.91
C PRO A 295 -4.19 10.03 33.40
N ALA A 296 -3.26 9.58 34.25
CA ALA A 296 -3.25 9.94 35.66
C ALA A 296 -3.04 11.46 35.77
N GLY A 297 -4.14 12.22 35.85
CA GLY A 297 -4.07 13.68 35.88
C GLY A 297 -5.37 14.44 35.61
N SER A 298 -6.48 13.80 35.22
CA SER A 298 -7.74 14.51 34.98
C SER A 298 -8.78 14.42 36.11
N THR A 299 -8.42 13.94 37.29
CA THR A 299 -9.31 13.88 38.47
C THR A 299 -8.77 14.74 39.60
N ALA A 300 -8.75 16.06 39.41
CA ALA A 300 -8.50 17.01 40.49
C ALA A 300 -9.08 18.40 40.19
N HIS A 301 -10.34 18.49 39.73
CA HIS A 301 -11.14 19.71 39.86
C HIS A 301 -12.62 19.33 39.95
N ALA A 302 -13.05 19.02 41.17
CA ALA A 302 -14.43 19.10 41.63
C ALA A 302 -14.40 19.75 43.02
#